data_AF-A0A2D9CL70-F1
#
_entry.id   AF-A0A2D9CL70-F1
#
_cell.length_a   1.000
_cell.length_b   1.000
_cell.length_c   1.000
_cell.angle_alpha   90.00
_cell.angle_beta   90.00
_cell.angle_gamma   90.00
#
_symmetry.space_group_name_H-M   'P 1'
#
loop_
_entity.id
_entity.type
_entity.pdbx_description
1 polymer ?
#
loop_
_entity_poly.entity_id
_entity_poly.type
_entity_poly.pdbx_seq_one_letter_code
_entity_poly.pdbx_strand_id
1 'polypeptide(L)'
;MAVTWTVVQLERNSSDDGVIVAHWRASDSEEVGTGDDAVSHYGSSYGTCSFTPDADSDDFVAFDDITEEMAVGWVKACPQITVADIEASIANQIVESKAPSVVAEVPW
;
A
#
# COMPACT_ATOMS: atom_id res chain seq x y z
N MET A 1 11.36 5.63 8.73
CA MET A 1 11.37 4.16 8.75
C MET A 1 11.25 3.70 7.30
N ALA A 2 11.03 2.42 7.00
CA ALA A 2 10.79 1.97 5.62
C ALA A 2 9.28 1.78 5.44
N VAL A 3 8.74 2.25 4.31
CA VAL A 3 7.30 2.12 4.01
C VAL A 3 6.93 0.63 3.92
N THR A 4 5.93 0.23 4.70
CA THR A 4 5.39 -1.12 4.69
C THR A 4 4.29 -1.21 3.64
N TRP A 5 4.39 -2.19 2.74
CA TRP A 5 3.40 -2.49 1.71
C TRP A 5 2.71 -3.80 2.03
N THR A 6 1.38 -3.82 1.90
CA THR A 6 0.54 -5.00 2.17
C THR A 6 -0.51 -5.14 1.07
N VAL A 7 -0.93 -6.38 0.80
CA VAL A 7 -2.09 -6.66 -0.05
C VAL A 7 -3.25 -7.05 0.85
N VAL A 8 -4.29 -6.22 0.84
CA VAL A 8 -5.44 -6.33 1.74
C VAL A 8 -6.44 -7.35 1.22
N GLN A 9 -6.59 -7.43 -0.11
CA GLN A 9 -7.54 -8.32 -0.77
C GLN A 9 -7.11 -8.60 -2.21
N LEU A 10 -7.36 -9.82 -2.67
CA LEU A 10 -7.28 -10.20 -4.08
C LEU A 10 -8.68 -10.55 -4.60
N GLU A 11 -9.02 -10.03 -5.76
CA GLU A 11 -10.18 -10.48 -6.54
C GLU A 11 -9.69 -11.37 -7.68
N ARG A 12 -10.39 -12.48 -7.92
CA ARG A 12 -10.04 -13.49 -8.93
C ARG A 12 -11.24 -13.86 -9.78
N ASN A 13 -10.98 -14.35 -10.98
CA ASN A 13 -12.01 -14.97 -11.81
C ASN A 13 -12.56 -16.24 -11.15
N SER A 14 -13.83 -16.55 -11.36
CA SER A 14 -14.42 -17.81 -10.89
C SER A 14 -14.17 -18.99 -11.85
N SER A 15 -13.74 -18.72 -13.08
CA SER A 15 -13.49 -19.73 -14.13
C SER A 15 -12.12 -20.40 -14.01
N ASP A 16 -11.10 -19.61 -13.70
CA ASP A 16 -9.69 -19.97 -13.78
C ASP A 16 -8.89 -19.55 -12.55
N ASP A 17 -9.54 -18.90 -11.57
CA ASP A 17 -8.93 -18.43 -10.33
C ASP A 17 -7.77 -17.43 -10.52
N GLY A 18 -7.58 -16.89 -11.72
CA GLY A 18 -6.61 -15.85 -12.00
C GLY A 18 -6.97 -14.54 -11.30
N VAL A 19 -5.99 -13.92 -10.64
CA VAL A 19 -6.16 -12.64 -9.95
C VAL A 19 -6.34 -11.52 -10.97
N ILE A 20 -7.42 -10.75 -10.83
CA ILE A 20 -7.78 -9.62 -11.69
C ILE A 20 -7.63 -8.27 -11.00
N VAL A 21 -7.68 -8.22 -9.67
CA VAL A 21 -7.46 -7.00 -8.88
C VAL A 21 -6.72 -7.32 -7.59
N ALA A 22 -5.68 -6.55 -7.26
CA ALA A 22 -5.08 -6.50 -5.93
C ALA A 22 -5.37 -5.17 -5.26
N HIS A 23 -5.98 -5.21 -4.09
CA HIS A 23 -6.15 -4.05 -3.20
C HIS A 23 -4.93 -3.95 -2.29
N TRP A 24 -4.28 -2.79 -2.27
CA TRP A 24 -3.03 -2.61 -1.54
C TRP A 24 -3.09 -1.42 -0.59
N ARG A 25 -2.23 -1.47 0.42
CA ARG A 25 -1.97 -0.37 1.35
C ARG A 25 -0.46 -0.22 1.55
N ALA A 26 -0.01 1.03 1.53
CA ALA A 26 1.34 1.42 1.88
C ALA A 26 1.27 2.39 3.07
N SER A 27 2.11 2.19 4.09
CA SER A 27 2.13 3.08 5.25
C SER A 27 3.48 3.11 5.95
N ASP A 28 3.78 4.24 6.57
CA ASP A 28 4.89 4.38 7.51
C ASP A 28 4.44 5.24 8.71
N SER A 29 5.19 5.16 9.80
CA SER A 29 4.98 5.99 10.97
C SER A 29 6.31 6.39 11.60
N GLU A 30 6.31 7.50 12.31
CA GLU A 30 7.44 7.94 13.11
C GLU A 30 6.99 8.40 14.49
N GLU A 31 7.63 7.87 15.53
CA GLU A 31 7.43 8.32 16.90
C GLU A 31 8.42 9.46 17.21
N VAL A 32 7.91 10.58 17.69
CA VAL A 32 8.71 11.75 18.10
C VAL A 32 8.49 11.99 19.59
N GLY A 33 9.58 12.10 20.34
CA GLY A 33 9.56 12.23 21.80
C GLY A 33 9.93 10.92 22.51
N THR A 34 9.68 10.86 23.81
CA THR A 34 9.95 9.67 24.64
C THR A 34 8.96 9.60 25.80
N GLY A 35 8.61 8.38 26.24
CA GLY A 35 7.71 8.19 27.38
C GLY A 35 6.27 8.57 27.02
N ASP A 36 5.51 9.07 28.00
CA ASP A 36 4.08 9.35 27.83
C ASP A 36 3.78 10.52 26.88
N ASP A 37 4.78 11.36 26.59
CA ASP A 37 4.66 12.50 25.67
C ASP A 37 5.04 12.15 24.21
N ALA A 38 5.32 10.88 23.92
CA ALA A 38 5.66 10.45 22.57
C ALA A 38 4.46 10.58 21.62
N VAL A 39 4.67 11.18 20.46
CA VAL A 39 3.64 11.39 19.43
C VAL A 39 3.96 10.54 18.21
N SER A 40 2.99 9.72 17.79
CA SER A 40 3.08 8.95 16.55
C SER A 40 2.55 9.76 15.38
N HIS A 41 3.42 10.04 14.41
CA HIS A 41 3.08 10.62 13.12
C HIS A 41 2.93 9.51 12.09
N TYR A 42 1.88 9.55 11.28
CA TYR A 42 1.53 8.45 10.38
C TYR A 42 1.23 8.97 8.98
N GLY A 43 1.69 8.25 7.96
CA GLY A 43 1.37 8.51 6.57
C GLY A 43 0.93 7.22 5.88
N SER A 44 0.01 7.33 4.92
CA SER A 44 -0.40 6.17 4.13
C SER A 44 -0.96 6.48 2.76
N SER A 45 -1.02 5.44 1.95
CA SER A 45 -1.71 5.42 0.67
C SER A 45 -2.42 4.07 0.52
N TYR A 46 -3.54 4.08 -0.21
CA TYR A 46 -4.27 2.88 -0.57
C TYR A 46 -4.66 2.96 -2.04
N GLY A 47 -4.83 1.81 -2.67
CA GLY A 47 -5.30 1.76 -4.04
C GLY A 47 -5.51 0.34 -4.53
N THR A 48 -5.66 0.23 -5.83
CA THR A 48 -5.83 -1.05 -6.53
C THR A 48 -4.84 -1.16 -7.67
N CYS A 49 -4.45 -2.38 -8.00
CA CYS A 49 -3.83 -2.71 -9.28
C CYS A 49 -4.68 -3.76 -9.99
N SER A 50 -5.04 -3.51 -11.25
CA SER A 50 -5.75 -4.44 -12.12
C SER A 50 -4.79 -5.27 -12.96
N PHE A 51 -5.14 -6.52 -13.21
CA PHE A 51 -4.37 -7.49 -13.99
C PHE A 51 -5.25 -8.19 -15.04
N THR A 52 -4.61 -8.78 -16.03
CA THR A 52 -5.25 -9.65 -17.03
C THR A 52 -4.53 -11.00 -17.01
N PRO A 53 -4.88 -11.92 -16.08
CA PRO A 53 -4.19 -13.18 -15.92
C PRO A 53 -4.39 -14.08 -17.15
N ASP A 54 -3.38 -14.87 -17.47
CA ASP A 54 -3.41 -15.90 -18.51
C ASP A 54 -3.11 -17.25 -17.85
N ALA A 55 -4.14 -18.09 -17.70
CA ALA A 55 -4.05 -19.38 -17.02
C ALA A 55 -3.27 -20.44 -17.83
N ASP A 56 -3.04 -20.20 -19.12
CA ASP A 56 -2.25 -21.08 -19.99
C ASP A 56 -0.76 -20.69 -20.01
N SER A 57 -0.37 -19.61 -19.32
CA SER A 57 1.02 -19.15 -19.22
C SER A 57 1.85 -20.00 -18.25
N ASP A 58 3.11 -20.27 -18.61
CA ASP A 58 4.08 -20.93 -17.71
C ASP A 58 4.38 -20.10 -16.44
N ASP A 59 4.15 -18.79 -16.49
CA ASP A 59 4.32 -17.86 -15.36
C ASP A 59 3.05 -17.75 -14.48
N PHE A 60 1.98 -18.49 -14.80
CA PHE A 60 0.75 -18.46 -14.01
C PHE A 60 0.94 -19.07 -12.63
N VAL A 61 0.47 -18.35 -11.60
CA VAL A 61 0.51 -18.81 -10.20
C VAL A 61 -0.91 -19.12 -9.78
N ALA A 62 -1.15 -20.38 -9.38
CA ALA A 62 -2.44 -20.80 -8.85
C ALA A 62 -2.77 -20.02 -7.58
N PHE A 63 -4.04 -19.67 -7.38
CA PHE A 63 -4.47 -18.79 -6.30
C PHE A 63 -4.02 -19.27 -4.90
N ASP A 64 -4.07 -20.58 -4.66
CA ASP A 64 -3.70 -21.19 -3.39
C ASP A 64 -2.18 -21.15 -3.11
N ASP A 65 -1.36 -20.92 -4.14
CA ASP A 65 0.11 -20.83 -4.03
C ASP A 65 0.60 -19.38 -3.90
N ILE A 66 -0.30 -18.39 -3.98
CA ILE A 66 0.08 -16.97 -3.90
C ILE A 66 0.48 -16.62 -2.48
N THR A 67 1.70 -16.12 -2.34
CA THR A 67 2.18 -15.51 -1.08
C THR A 67 1.94 -14.01 -1.07
N GLU A 68 1.87 -13.41 0.12
CA GLU A 68 1.75 -11.95 0.24
C GLU A 68 2.94 -11.21 -0.40
N GLU A 69 4.16 -11.74 -0.27
CA GLU A 69 5.35 -11.15 -0.88
C GLU A 69 5.23 -11.11 -2.42
N MET A 70 4.72 -12.18 -3.04
CA MET A 70 4.47 -12.21 -4.48
C MET A 70 3.43 -11.16 -4.89
N ALA A 71 2.31 -11.10 -4.17
CA ALA A 71 1.24 -10.15 -4.47
C ALA A 71 1.69 -8.69 -4.30
N VAL A 72 2.46 -8.38 -3.25
CA VAL A 72 3.09 -7.06 -3.07
C VAL A 72 4.08 -6.78 -4.21
N GLY A 73 4.86 -7.77 -4.65
CA GLY A 73 5.73 -7.68 -5.81
C GLY A 73 4.96 -7.27 -7.08
N TRP A 74 3.83 -7.91 -7.35
CA TRP A 74 2.97 -7.57 -8.49
C TRP A 74 2.41 -6.15 -8.41
N VAL A 75 1.94 -5.73 -7.23
CA VAL A 75 1.47 -4.36 -7.00
C VAL A 75 2.58 -3.35 -7.28
N LYS A 76 3.79 -3.58 -6.78
CA LYS A 76 4.93 -2.68 -6.99
C LYS A 76 5.42 -2.64 -8.44
N ALA A 77 5.27 -3.74 -9.18
CA ALA A 77 5.61 -3.82 -10.61
C ALA A 77 4.49 -3.29 -11.53
N CYS A 78 3.35 -2.94 -10.97
CA CYS A 78 2.18 -2.53 -11.72
C CYS A 78 2.40 -1.20 -12.45
N PRO A 79 2.08 -1.07 -13.75
CA PRO A 79 2.37 0.14 -14.53
C PRO A 79 1.72 1.44 -14.00
N GLN A 80 0.61 1.31 -13.27
CA GLN A 80 -0.10 2.43 -12.65
C GLN A 80 0.46 2.86 -11.28
N ILE A 81 1.47 2.14 -10.79
CA ILE A 81 2.07 2.36 -9.47
C ILE A 81 3.49 2.86 -9.64
N THR A 82 3.73 4.11 -9.24
CA THR A 82 5.10 4.63 -9.03
C THR A 82 5.43 4.51 -7.55
N VAL A 83 6.17 3.44 -7.18
CA VAL A 83 6.55 3.17 -5.77
C VAL A 83 7.22 4.38 -5.13
N ALA A 84 8.15 5.02 -5.82
CA ALA A 84 8.88 6.18 -5.31
C ALA A 84 7.96 7.38 -5.00
N ASP A 85 6.95 7.65 -5.84
CA ASP A 85 6.03 8.77 -5.63
C ASP A 85 5.11 8.52 -4.43
N ILE A 86 4.66 7.27 -4.25
CA ILE A 86 3.83 6.88 -3.11
C ILE A 86 4.64 6.96 -1.82
N GLU A 87 5.86 6.44 -1.81
CA GLU A 87 6.74 6.50 -0.64
C GLU A 87 7.12 7.94 -0.29
N ALA A 88 7.38 8.79 -1.29
CA ALA A 88 7.61 10.23 -1.09
C ALA A 88 6.35 10.94 -0.55
N SER A 89 5.16 10.60 -1.05
CA SER A 89 3.90 11.14 -0.53
C SER A 89 3.67 10.77 0.94
N ILE A 90 3.94 9.52 1.31
CA ILE A 90 3.84 9.05 2.70
C ILE A 90 4.84 9.79 3.60
N ALA A 91 6.08 9.96 3.15
CA ALA A 91 7.07 10.75 3.88
C ALA A 91 6.62 12.20 4.09
N ASN A 92 6.03 12.82 3.06
CA ASN A 92 5.48 14.18 3.16
C ASN A 92 4.31 14.26 4.15
N GLN A 93 3.43 13.26 4.19
CA GLN A 93 2.34 13.21 5.19
C GLN A 93 2.89 13.17 6.62
N ILE A 94 3.95 12.39 6.86
CA ILE A 94 4.61 12.33 8.18
C ILE A 94 5.26 13.66 8.55
N VAL A 95 5.93 14.33 7.60
CA VAL A 95 6.53 15.66 7.81
C VAL A 95 5.45 16.69 8.13
N GLU A 96 4.38 16.73 7.33
CA GLU A 96 3.25 17.63 7.53
C GLU A 96 2.56 17.37 8.88
N SER A 97 2.45 16.11 9.31
CA SER A 97 1.87 15.77 10.61
C SER A 97 2.67 16.31 11.79
N LYS A 98 4.00 16.51 11.65
CA LYS A 98 4.87 17.09 12.69
C LYS A 98 4.77 18.61 12.76
N ALA A 99 4.58 19.24 11.61
CA ALA A 99 4.54 20.69 11.46
C ALA A 99 3.43 21.08 10.47
N PRO A 100 2.14 20.94 10.86
CA PRO A 100 1.03 21.16 9.96
C PRO A 100 0.98 22.61 9.51
N SER A 101 1.00 22.83 8.20
CA SER A 101 0.84 24.13 7.57
C SER A 101 -0.62 24.59 7.55
N VAL A 102 -1.56 23.65 7.68
CA VAL A 102 -3.01 23.90 7.76
C VAL A 102 -3.57 23.22 9.00
N VAL A 103 -4.27 24.00 9.84
CA VAL A 103 -5.03 23.46 10.97
C VAL A 103 -6.49 23.36 10.54
N ALA A 104 -6.99 22.12 10.46
CA ALA A 104 -8.41 21.86 10.23
C ALA A 104 -9.11 21.79 11.59
N GLU A 105 -9.92 22.80 11.91
CA GLU A 105 -10.70 22.87 13.14
C GLU A 105 -12.15 23.27 12.85
N VAL A 106 -13.07 22.81 13.70
CA VAL A 106 -14.44 23.33 13.76
C VAL A 106 -14.52 24.31 14.93
N PRO A 107 -15.01 25.55 14.72
CA PRO A 107 -14.96 26.61 15.74
C PRO A 107 -16.08 26.53 16.79
N TRP A 108 -16.90 25.47 16.81
CA TRP A 108 -17.98 25.24 17.78
C TRP A 108 -17.84 23.89 18.48
#